data_AF-A0A9E0BQT4-F1
#
_entry.id   AF-A0A9E0BQT4-F1
#
_cell.length_a   1.000
_cell.length_b   1.000
_cell.length_c   1.000
_cell.angle_alpha   90.00
_cell.angle_beta   90.00
_cell.angle_gamma   90.00
#
_symmetry.space_group_name_H-M   'P 1'
#
loop_
_entity.id
_entity.type
_entity.pdbx_description
1 polymer ?
#
loop_
_entity_poly.entity_id
_entity_poly.type
_entity_poly.pdbx_seq_one_letter_code
_entity_poly.pdbx_strand_id
1 'polypeptide(L)'
;MATLLMMALFGYSLYLLNGRFFSFLPFGNTVNRDIAAMQSELQNTRTQLAPWKREEVSLLSFNKGKPLFKLRGMDTGIIENIYQEPMLAYAHRRYNNPKLNGLLCVQNSEHLFAYKITDKGITIVVNNQILGVLQQHNGVLYYSNTNKAIAKISDIASGSLVHIAAYGKEIGSIQSPTVAASQVNPRVFMTYQPTTTEEELILQALVFYTLCGK
;
A
#
# COMPACT_ATOMS: atom_id res chain seq x y z
N MET A 1 18.63 25.93 -7.87
CA MET A 1 17.35 26.22 -8.56
C MET A 1 16.76 25.04 -9.32
N ALA A 2 17.57 24.14 -9.91
CA ALA A 2 17.06 22.99 -10.68
C ALA A 2 16.29 21.93 -9.85
N THR A 3 16.62 21.75 -8.57
CA THR A 3 15.99 20.74 -7.68
C THR A 3 14.57 21.11 -7.25
N LEU A 4 14.29 22.40 -7.03
CA LEU A 4 12.96 22.91 -6.70
C LEU A 4 11.98 22.79 -7.89
N LEU A 5 12.48 22.98 -9.12
CA LEU A 5 11.71 22.80 -10.35
C LEU A 5 11.33 21.33 -10.59
N MET A 6 12.22 20.38 -10.25
CA MET A 6 11.94 18.95 -10.36
C MET A 6 10.88 18.48 -9.34
N MET A 7 10.92 18.99 -8.11
CA MET A 7 9.89 18.70 -7.09
C MET A 7 8.53 19.30 -7.45
N ALA A 8 8.50 20.52 -8.00
CA ALA A 8 7.27 21.17 -8.46
C ALA A 8 6.64 20.44 -9.67
N LEU A 9 7.46 19.91 -10.59
CA LEU A 9 6.99 19.13 -11.73
C LEU A 9 6.43 17.76 -11.29
N PHE A 10 7.03 17.12 -10.28
CA PHE A 10 6.51 15.88 -9.71
C PHE A 10 5.16 16.11 -9.01
N GLY A 11 5.05 17.17 -8.21
CA GLY A 11 3.79 17.56 -7.55
C GLY A 11 2.68 17.94 -8.52
N TYR A 12 3.01 18.65 -9.61
CA TYR A 12 2.02 19.02 -10.64
C TYR A 12 1.57 17.82 -11.49
N SER A 13 2.46 16.86 -11.74
CA SER A 13 2.13 15.63 -12.47
C SER A 13 1.14 14.73 -11.72
N LEU A 14 1.17 14.75 -10.38
CA LEU A 14 0.24 14.01 -9.53
C LEU A 14 -1.17 14.65 -9.51
N TYR A 15 -1.27 15.97 -9.69
CA TYR A 15 -2.54 16.70 -9.64
C TYR A 15 -3.42 16.50 -10.89
N LEU A 16 -2.83 16.19 -12.06
CA LEU A 16 -3.56 16.12 -13.33
C LEU A 16 -4.23 14.77 -13.65
N LEU A 17 -4.19 13.78 -12.76
CA LEU A 17 -4.71 12.43 -13.05
C LEU A 17 -5.95 12.08 -12.21
N ASN A 18 -6.95 12.95 -12.25
CA ASN A 18 -8.32 12.59 -11.90
C ASN A 18 -9.03 12.03 -13.14
N GLY A 19 -9.08 10.69 -13.25
CA GLY A 19 -10.21 10.04 -13.94
C GLY A 19 -9.95 9.03 -15.05
N ARG A 20 -8.71 8.63 -15.36
CA ARG A 20 -8.46 7.51 -16.30
C ARG A 20 -7.26 6.67 -15.87
N PHE A 21 -7.49 5.74 -14.95
CA PHE A 21 -6.45 4.91 -14.32
C PHE A 21 -5.98 3.70 -15.15
N PHE A 22 -6.44 3.54 -16.39
CA PHE A 22 -6.00 2.45 -17.25
C PHE A 22 -4.75 2.86 -18.03
N SER A 23 -3.57 2.59 -17.47
CA SER A 23 -2.35 2.53 -18.27
C SER A 23 -1.34 1.52 -17.73
N PHE A 24 -0.92 0.66 -18.67
CA PHE A 24 0.26 -0.17 -18.77
C PHE A 24 1.21 -0.16 -17.55
N LEU A 25 0.87 -0.94 -16.55
CA LEU A 25 1.92 -1.49 -15.71
C LEU A 25 2.79 -2.39 -16.61
N PRO A 26 4.12 -2.45 -16.41
CA PRO A 26 5.01 -3.31 -17.19
C PRO A 26 4.85 -4.79 -16.81
N PHE A 27 3.61 -5.22 -16.63
CA PHE A 27 3.22 -6.58 -16.33
C PHE A 27 2.56 -7.17 -17.58
N GLY A 28 2.65 -8.49 -17.75
CA GLY A 28 2.06 -9.15 -18.92
C GLY A 28 0.55 -8.91 -19.03
N ASN A 29 -0.01 -9.07 -20.23
CA ASN A 29 -1.38 -8.70 -20.57
C ASN A 29 -2.47 -9.26 -19.61
N THR A 30 -2.31 -10.50 -19.12
CA THR A 30 -3.24 -11.10 -18.14
C THR A 30 -3.22 -10.38 -16.80
N VAL A 31 -2.02 -10.04 -16.30
CA VAL A 31 -1.85 -9.32 -15.03
C VAL A 31 -2.49 -7.93 -15.12
N ASN A 32 -2.26 -7.24 -16.23
CA ASN A 32 -2.84 -5.92 -16.44
C ASN A 32 -4.37 -5.96 -16.47
N ARG A 33 -4.98 -7.02 -17.03
CA ARG A 33 -6.43 -7.22 -17.00
C ARG A 33 -6.97 -7.42 -15.57
N ASP A 34 -6.29 -8.22 -14.77
CA ASP A 34 -6.74 -8.53 -13.41
C ASP A 34 -6.57 -7.31 -12.49
N ILE A 35 -5.46 -6.58 -12.61
CA ILE A 35 -5.29 -5.29 -11.92
C ILE A 35 -6.36 -4.29 -12.39
N ALA A 36 -6.59 -4.20 -13.69
CA ALA A 36 -7.61 -3.33 -14.26
C ALA A 36 -9.00 -3.58 -13.64
N ALA A 37 -9.40 -4.84 -13.52
CA ALA A 37 -10.66 -5.21 -12.87
C ALA A 37 -10.70 -4.78 -11.39
N MET A 38 -9.63 -5.05 -10.63
CA MET A 38 -9.53 -4.63 -9.23
C MET A 38 -9.63 -3.10 -9.07
N GLN A 39 -8.90 -2.35 -9.88
CA GLN A 39 -8.87 -0.88 -9.83
C GLN A 39 -10.22 -0.27 -10.17
N SER A 40 -10.94 -0.84 -11.14
CA SER A 40 -12.27 -0.38 -11.53
C SER A 40 -13.25 -0.47 -10.37
N GLU A 41 -13.28 -1.60 -9.67
CA GLU A 41 -14.18 -1.77 -8.53
C GLU A 41 -13.78 -0.90 -7.35
N LEU A 42 -12.48 -0.82 -7.04
CA LEU A 42 -11.99 0.03 -5.95
C LEU A 42 -12.33 1.51 -6.19
N GLN A 43 -12.28 1.98 -7.44
CA GLN A 43 -12.70 3.34 -7.79
C GLN A 43 -14.18 3.59 -7.53
N ASN A 44 -15.05 2.62 -7.83
CA ASN A 44 -16.48 2.72 -7.53
C ASN A 44 -16.76 2.83 -6.02
N THR A 45 -15.86 2.28 -5.20
CA THR A 45 -15.96 2.35 -3.73
C THR A 45 -15.29 3.57 -3.10
N ARG A 46 -14.56 4.39 -3.88
CA ARG A 46 -13.76 5.53 -3.36
C ARG A 46 -14.60 6.52 -2.56
N THR A 47 -15.81 6.81 -3.03
CA THR A 47 -16.73 7.78 -2.41
C THR A 47 -17.32 7.29 -1.08
N GLN A 48 -17.17 6.01 -0.79
CA GLN A 48 -17.62 5.40 0.46
C GLN A 48 -16.50 5.35 1.51
N LEU A 49 -15.26 5.70 1.14
CA LEU A 49 -14.13 5.76 2.07
C LEU A 49 -14.11 7.11 2.78
N ALA A 50 -13.77 7.07 4.07
CA ALA A 50 -13.50 8.26 4.84
C ALA A 50 -12.34 9.06 4.21
N PRO A 51 -12.39 10.41 4.24
CA PRO A 51 -11.30 11.24 3.75
C PRO A 51 -9.98 10.91 4.45
N TRP A 52 -8.92 10.77 3.67
CA TRP A 52 -7.60 10.43 4.18
C TRP A 52 -6.92 11.67 4.75
N LYS A 53 -7.08 11.93 6.05
CA LYS A 53 -6.34 12.98 6.76
C LYS A 53 -5.21 12.39 7.59
N ARG A 54 -4.08 13.10 7.63
CA ARG A 54 -2.88 12.66 8.34
C ARG A 54 -3.14 12.27 9.79
N GLU A 55 -3.99 13.02 10.48
CA GLU A 55 -4.36 12.78 11.88
C GLU A 55 -5.18 11.48 12.02
N GLU A 56 -6.04 11.20 11.04
CA GLU A 56 -6.92 10.02 11.00
C GLU A 56 -6.16 8.74 10.63
N VAL A 57 -5.04 8.83 9.91
CA VAL A 57 -4.21 7.67 9.58
C VAL A 57 -3.71 6.94 10.82
N SER A 58 -3.36 7.68 11.87
CA SER A 58 -2.91 7.12 13.15
C SER A 58 -3.97 6.25 13.84
N LEU A 59 -5.24 6.38 13.43
CA LEU A 59 -6.38 5.68 13.99
C LEU A 59 -6.76 4.42 13.21
N LEU A 60 -6.02 4.08 12.14
CA LEU A 60 -6.24 2.86 11.38
C LEU A 60 -6.20 1.63 12.31
N SER A 61 -7.14 0.70 12.13
CA SER A 61 -7.28 -0.52 12.93
C SER A 61 -6.86 -1.76 12.14
N PHE A 62 -6.46 -2.84 12.82
CA PHE A 62 -6.30 -4.15 12.15
C PHE A 62 -7.65 -4.81 11.84
N ASN A 63 -8.77 -4.26 12.32
CA ASN A 63 -10.08 -4.81 12.07
C ASN A 63 -10.43 -4.76 10.58
N LYS A 64 -10.83 -5.92 10.06
CA LYS A 64 -11.38 -6.06 8.72
C LYS A 64 -12.90 -5.91 8.80
N GLY A 65 -13.42 -4.90 8.12
CA GLY A 65 -14.85 -4.70 7.98
C GLY A 65 -15.46 -5.59 6.89
N LYS A 66 -16.77 -5.46 6.69
CA LYS A 66 -17.47 -6.18 5.62
C LYS A 66 -17.05 -5.63 4.24
N PRO A 67 -16.83 -6.48 3.23
CA PRO A 67 -16.46 -6.01 1.91
C PRO A 67 -17.58 -5.15 1.30
N LEU A 68 -17.20 -4.03 0.67
CA LEU A 68 -18.12 -3.13 -0.06
C LEU A 68 -18.52 -3.67 -1.44
N PHE A 69 -17.75 -4.63 -1.96
CA PHE A 69 -17.92 -5.21 -3.29
C PHE A 69 -17.41 -6.64 -3.31
N LYS A 70 -17.77 -7.40 -4.35
CA LYS A 70 -17.26 -8.75 -4.57
C LYS A 70 -16.64 -8.83 -5.96
N LEU A 71 -15.49 -9.48 -6.04
CA LEU A 71 -14.84 -9.82 -7.30
C LEU A 71 -14.67 -11.33 -7.41
N ARG A 72 -15.04 -11.90 -8.55
CA ARG A 72 -14.98 -13.35 -8.74
C ARG A 72 -13.53 -13.84 -8.66
N GLY A 73 -13.27 -14.80 -7.77
CA GLY A 73 -11.95 -15.39 -7.59
C GLY A 73 -10.93 -14.45 -6.92
N MET A 74 -11.42 -13.44 -6.20
CA MET A 74 -10.59 -12.48 -5.46
C MET A 74 -11.17 -12.27 -4.06
N ASP A 75 -10.26 -12.13 -3.08
CA ASP A 75 -10.60 -11.75 -1.72
C ASP A 75 -10.72 -10.22 -1.66
N THR A 76 -11.88 -9.70 -1.28
CA THR A 76 -12.13 -8.26 -1.14
C THR A 76 -12.42 -7.92 0.32
N GLY A 77 -12.14 -6.69 0.71
CA GLY A 77 -12.43 -6.24 2.07
C GLY A 77 -12.19 -4.75 2.28
N ILE A 78 -12.51 -4.30 3.49
CA ILE A 78 -12.19 -2.96 3.96
C ILE A 78 -11.38 -3.03 5.25
N ILE A 79 -10.56 -2.01 5.47
CA ILE A 79 -9.90 -1.74 6.74
C ILE A 79 -10.53 -0.48 7.32
N GLU A 80 -10.93 -0.55 8.57
CA GLU A 80 -11.59 0.53 9.29
C GLU A 80 -10.62 1.26 10.23
N ASN A 81 -10.99 2.45 10.70
CA ASN A 81 -10.36 3.04 11.86
C ASN A 81 -10.96 2.47 13.17
N ILE A 82 -10.43 2.89 14.32
CA ILE A 82 -10.97 2.46 15.63
C ILE A 82 -12.42 2.88 15.87
N TYR A 83 -12.97 3.82 15.09
CA TYR A 83 -14.36 4.26 15.14
C TYR A 83 -15.25 3.57 14.10
N GLN A 84 -14.75 2.50 13.46
CA GLN A 84 -15.47 1.70 12.45
C GLN A 84 -15.78 2.48 11.16
N GLU A 85 -15.03 3.53 10.85
CA GLU A 85 -15.14 4.23 9.58
C GLU A 85 -14.25 3.55 8.53
N PRO A 86 -14.75 3.29 7.31
CA PRO A 86 -13.98 2.63 6.26
C PRO A 86 -12.85 3.54 5.76
N MET A 87 -11.60 3.15 6.02
CA MET A 87 -10.40 3.91 5.64
C MET A 87 -9.77 3.40 4.35
N LEU A 88 -9.75 2.07 4.17
CA LEU A 88 -9.16 1.41 3.01
C LEU A 88 -10.14 0.40 2.42
N ALA A 89 -10.11 0.23 1.10
CA ALA A 89 -10.67 -0.92 0.41
C ALA A 89 -9.53 -1.70 -0.27
N TYR A 90 -9.65 -3.02 -0.34
CA TYR A 90 -8.67 -3.85 -1.04
C TYR A 90 -9.31 -4.99 -1.82
N ALA A 91 -8.56 -5.45 -2.82
CA ALA A 91 -8.81 -6.67 -3.58
C ALA A 91 -7.51 -7.45 -3.72
N HIS A 92 -7.55 -8.74 -3.43
CA HIS A 92 -6.40 -9.63 -3.47
C HIS A 92 -6.73 -10.87 -4.30
N ARG A 93 -5.84 -11.20 -5.24
CA ARG A 93 -5.91 -12.44 -6.00
C ARG A 93 -4.62 -13.23 -5.82
N ARG A 94 -4.77 -14.45 -5.31
CA ARG A 94 -3.67 -15.42 -5.21
C ARG A 94 -3.59 -16.25 -6.48
N TYR A 95 -2.37 -16.65 -6.83
CA TYR A 95 -2.06 -17.48 -7.99
C TYR A 95 -1.13 -18.61 -7.56
N ASN A 96 -1.33 -19.78 -8.15
CA ASN A 96 -0.46 -20.93 -7.94
C ASN A 96 0.66 -20.96 -8.99
N ASN A 97 1.43 -19.87 -9.13
CA ASN A 97 2.50 -19.76 -10.13
C ASN A 97 3.73 -19.02 -9.55
N PRO A 98 4.93 -19.62 -9.50
CA PRO A 98 6.15 -18.96 -8.99
C PRO A 98 6.49 -17.61 -9.64
N LYS A 99 6.11 -17.41 -10.91
CA LYS A 99 6.36 -16.14 -11.64
C LYS A 99 5.38 -15.03 -11.26
N LEU A 100 4.28 -15.38 -10.58
CA LEU A 100 3.22 -14.48 -10.13
C LEU A 100 2.46 -15.19 -9.02
N ASN A 101 2.79 -14.89 -7.76
CA ASN A 101 2.14 -15.51 -6.59
C ASN A 101 0.84 -14.79 -6.23
N GLY A 102 0.77 -13.50 -6.50
CA GLY A 102 -0.35 -12.67 -6.06
C GLY A 102 -0.42 -11.31 -6.72
N LEU A 103 -1.62 -10.76 -6.75
CA LEU A 103 -1.89 -9.35 -7.06
C LEU A 103 -2.74 -8.78 -5.94
N LEU A 104 -2.30 -7.69 -5.35
CA LEU A 104 -3.05 -6.94 -4.36
C LEU A 104 -3.25 -5.52 -4.89
N CYS A 105 -4.47 -5.00 -4.78
CA CYS A 105 -4.75 -3.59 -4.92
C CYS A 105 -5.36 -3.09 -3.61
N VAL A 106 -4.88 -1.95 -3.13
CA VAL A 106 -5.38 -1.26 -1.94
C VAL A 106 -5.66 0.18 -2.32
N GLN A 107 -6.79 0.73 -1.89
CA GLN A 107 -7.18 2.09 -2.17
C GLN A 107 -7.62 2.79 -0.89
N ASN A 108 -7.12 4.01 -0.69
CA ASN A 108 -7.70 4.97 0.26
C ASN A 108 -8.44 6.07 -0.52
N SER A 109 -8.92 7.11 0.14
CA SER A 109 -9.64 8.18 -0.55
C SER A 109 -8.77 9.03 -1.50
N GLU A 110 -7.44 8.92 -1.45
CA GLU A 110 -6.48 9.78 -2.18
C GLU A 110 -5.67 9.01 -3.25
N HIS A 111 -5.34 7.77 -2.96
CA HIS A 111 -4.29 7.00 -3.63
C HIS A 111 -4.70 5.55 -3.84
N LEU A 112 -4.18 4.99 -4.93
CA LEU A 112 -4.35 3.61 -5.33
C LEU A 112 -2.99 2.93 -5.38
N PHE A 113 -2.85 1.87 -4.60
CA PHE A 113 -1.66 1.05 -4.47
C PHE A 113 -1.90 -0.28 -5.18
N ALA A 114 -0.94 -0.73 -5.98
CA ALA A 114 -0.95 -2.04 -6.60
C ALA A 114 0.37 -2.76 -6.32
N TYR A 115 0.25 -4.05 -6.02
CA TYR A 115 1.36 -4.91 -5.64
C TYR A 115 1.35 -6.12 -6.54
N LYS A 116 2.47 -6.34 -7.24
CA LYS A 116 2.73 -7.58 -7.96
C LYS A 116 3.68 -8.43 -7.13
N ILE A 117 3.17 -9.55 -6.63
CA ILE A 117 3.88 -10.43 -5.70
C ILE A 117 4.48 -11.59 -6.50
N THR A 118 5.79 -11.79 -6.36
CA THR A 118 6.56 -12.87 -7.00
C THR A 118 7.60 -13.41 -6.04
N ASP A 119 8.20 -14.56 -6.33
CA ASP A 119 9.32 -15.09 -5.52
C ASP A 119 10.54 -14.17 -5.48
N LYS A 120 10.69 -13.27 -6.46
CA LYS A 120 11.82 -12.32 -6.55
C LYS A 120 11.60 -11.04 -5.74
N GLY A 121 10.43 -10.89 -5.12
CA GLY A 121 10.01 -9.69 -4.41
C GLY A 121 8.69 -9.13 -4.94
N ILE A 122 8.32 -7.99 -4.38
CA ILE A 122 7.02 -7.34 -4.60
C ILE A 122 7.25 -6.02 -5.31
N THR A 123 6.78 -5.90 -6.55
CA THR A 123 6.76 -4.60 -7.24
C THR A 123 5.59 -3.78 -6.73
N ILE A 124 5.87 -2.57 -6.25
CA ILE A 124 4.88 -1.65 -5.69
C ILE A 124 4.68 -0.49 -6.67
N VAL A 125 3.42 -0.19 -6.94
CA VAL A 125 2.98 0.90 -7.80
C VAL A 125 1.98 1.76 -7.03
N VAL A 126 2.16 3.06 -7.06
CA VAL A 126 1.25 4.05 -6.46
C VAL A 126 0.78 4.99 -7.56
N ASN A 127 -0.54 5.12 -7.73
CA ASN A 127 -1.15 5.98 -8.77
C ASN A 127 -0.50 5.80 -10.16
N ASN A 128 -0.30 4.53 -10.56
CA ASN A 128 0.32 4.12 -11.82
C ASN A 128 1.82 4.43 -11.97
N GLN A 129 2.49 4.90 -10.91
CA GLN A 129 3.93 5.11 -10.87
C GLN A 129 4.61 4.03 -10.02
N ILE A 130 5.71 3.47 -10.53
CA ILE A 130 6.48 2.46 -9.79
C ILE A 130 7.19 3.15 -8.63
N LEU A 131 6.86 2.73 -7.40
CA LEU A 131 7.55 3.17 -6.19
C LEU A 131 8.88 2.41 -6.03
N GLY A 132 8.85 1.09 -6.24
CA GLY A 132 10.03 0.25 -6.10
C GLY A 132 9.72 -1.25 -6.05
N VAL A 133 10.74 -2.03 -5.68
CA VAL A 133 10.64 -3.48 -5.45
C VAL A 133 11.05 -3.80 -4.01
N LEU A 134 10.11 -4.33 -3.23
CA LEU A 134 10.35 -4.81 -1.88
C LEU A 134 10.92 -6.22 -1.92
N GLN A 135 12.12 -6.37 -1.37
CA GLN A 135 12.79 -7.65 -1.20
C GLN A 135 12.34 -8.30 0.11
N GLN A 136 11.57 -9.38 0.02
CA GLN A 136 10.95 -10.02 1.19
C GLN A 136 11.99 -10.61 2.16
N HIS A 137 13.14 -11.06 1.65
CA HIS A 137 14.17 -11.71 2.46
C HIS A 137 14.92 -10.75 3.42
N ASN A 138 14.96 -9.45 3.12
CA ASN A 138 15.66 -8.46 3.94
C ASN A 138 14.78 -7.27 4.36
N GLY A 139 13.53 -7.22 3.90
CA GLY A 139 12.59 -6.14 4.17
C GLY A 139 12.98 -4.80 3.53
N VAL A 140 13.87 -4.78 2.54
CA VAL A 140 14.35 -3.55 1.92
C VAL A 140 13.61 -3.26 0.63
N LEU A 141 13.09 -2.04 0.52
CA LEU A 141 12.49 -1.50 -0.70
C LEU A 141 13.57 -0.77 -1.50
N TYR A 142 13.69 -1.12 -2.78
CA TYR A 142 14.66 -0.52 -3.70
C TYR A 142 13.97 0.20 -4.85
N TYR A 143 14.58 1.28 -5.35
CA TYR A 143 14.16 1.84 -6.64
C TYR A 143 14.41 0.82 -7.76
N SER A 144 13.42 0.63 -8.63
CA SER A 144 13.46 -0.38 -9.70
C SER A 144 14.52 -0.11 -10.78
N ASN A 145 14.92 1.15 -10.98
CA ASN A 145 15.86 1.56 -12.02
C ASN A 145 17.32 1.64 -11.55
N THR A 146 17.56 2.04 -10.29
CA THR A 146 18.90 2.29 -9.75
C THR A 146 19.35 1.26 -8.73
N ASN A 147 18.44 0.40 -8.26
CA ASN A 147 18.68 -0.54 -7.17
C ASN A 147 19.21 0.12 -5.87
N LYS A 148 18.97 1.43 -5.70
CA LYS A 148 19.26 2.16 -4.47
C LYS A 148 18.17 1.85 -3.44
N ALA A 149 18.57 1.54 -2.21
CA ALA A 149 17.65 1.32 -1.11
C ALA A 149 16.93 2.63 -0.75
N ILE A 150 15.60 2.56 -0.59
CA ILE A 150 14.75 3.71 -0.26
C ILE A 150 14.12 3.57 1.12
N ALA A 151 13.75 2.35 1.49
CA ALA A 151 13.13 2.09 2.78
C ALA A 151 13.44 0.68 3.28
N LYS A 152 13.25 0.49 4.59
CA LYS A 152 13.37 -0.81 5.24
C LYS A 152 12.23 -1.00 6.22
N ILE A 153 11.61 -2.16 6.18
CA ILE A 153 10.70 -2.66 7.21
C ILE A 153 11.42 -3.73 8.02
N SER A 154 11.31 -3.67 9.35
CA SER A 154 11.87 -4.71 10.22
C SER A 154 11.11 -6.04 10.05
N ASP A 155 11.71 -7.13 10.51
CA ASP A 155 11.03 -8.41 10.47
C ASP A 155 9.75 -8.37 11.32
N ILE A 156 8.65 -8.82 10.73
CA ILE A 156 7.32 -8.84 11.35
C ILE A 156 7.26 -9.90 12.45
N ALA A 157 8.08 -10.96 12.34
CA ALA A 157 8.12 -12.05 13.30
C ALA A 157 9.01 -11.77 14.52
N SER A 158 9.90 -10.77 14.46
CA SER A 158 10.99 -10.61 15.44
C SER A 158 10.64 -9.75 16.66
N GLY A 159 9.40 -9.30 16.83
CA GLY A 159 9.05 -8.44 17.96
C GLY A 159 7.58 -8.02 18.04
N SER A 160 7.27 -7.18 19.05
CA SER A 160 5.94 -6.61 19.25
C SER A 160 5.64 -5.44 18.31
N LEU A 161 6.68 -4.82 17.75
CA LEU A 161 6.62 -3.68 16.84
C LEU A 161 7.34 -4.01 15.53
N VAL A 162 6.82 -3.44 14.45
CA VAL A 162 7.42 -3.46 13.13
C VAL A 162 7.81 -2.02 12.77
N HIS A 163 9.12 -1.77 12.72
CA HIS A 163 9.67 -0.44 12.46
C HIS A 163 9.84 -0.23 10.95
N ILE A 164 9.58 0.99 10.50
CA ILE A 164 9.68 1.39 9.11
C ILE A 164 10.56 2.64 9.02
N ALA A 165 11.64 2.53 8.25
CA ALA A 165 12.55 3.63 7.99
C ALA A 165 12.61 3.93 6.50
N ALA A 166 12.69 5.21 6.14
CA ALA A 166 13.01 5.67 4.79
C ALA A 166 14.26 6.55 4.83
N TYR A 167 15.14 6.40 3.85
CA TYR A 167 16.37 7.20 3.74
C TYR A 167 17.25 7.20 5.00
N GLY A 168 17.24 6.10 5.76
CA GLY A 168 18.00 5.95 7.00
C GLY A 168 17.37 6.60 8.24
N LYS A 169 16.17 7.16 8.12
CA LYS A 169 15.39 7.77 9.21
C LYS A 169 14.14 6.95 9.47
N GLU A 170 13.82 6.69 10.74
CA GLU A 170 12.54 6.08 11.11
C GLU A 170 11.38 7.04 10.81
N ILE A 171 10.37 6.56 10.07
CA ILE A 171 9.20 7.34 9.65
C ILE A 171 7.90 6.83 10.27
N GLY A 172 7.93 5.65 10.88
CA GLY A 172 6.80 5.11 11.61
C GLY A 172 7.03 3.69 12.07
N SER A 173 6.09 3.20 12.87
CA SER A 173 6.05 1.83 13.34
C SER A 173 4.61 1.37 13.48
N ILE A 174 4.41 0.08 13.26
CA ILE A 174 3.13 -0.57 13.47
C ILE A 174 3.24 -1.66 14.53
N GLN A 175 2.15 -1.97 15.20
CA GLN A 175 2.10 -3.14 16.06
C GLN A 175 2.26 -4.41 15.20
N SER A 176 2.91 -5.43 15.75
CA SER A 176 2.99 -6.73 15.06
C SER A 176 1.57 -7.31 14.91
N PRO A 177 1.18 -7.79 13.70
CA PRO A 177 -0.10 -8.46 13.49
C PRO A 177 -0.34 -9.62 14.46
N THR A 178 0.73 -10.31 14.87
CA THR A 178 0.67 -11.41 15.85
C THR A 178 0.19 -10.94 17.22
N VAL A 179 0.64 -9.76 17.67
CA VAL A 179 0.22 -9.18 18.96
C VAL A 179 -1.18 -8.55 18.83
N ALA A 180 -1.46 -7.90 17.70
CA ALA A 180 -2.76 -7.30 17.43
C ALA A 180 -3.90 -8.34 17.44
N ALA A 181 -3.64 -9.58 17.00
CA ALA A 181 -4.65 -10.63 16.90
C ALA A 181 -5.34 -10.99 18.24
N SER A 182 -4.72 -10.72 19.40
CA SER A 182 -5.31 -10.98 20.72
C SER A 182 -6.06 -9.78 21.32
N GLN A 183 -6.12 -8.65 20.61
CA GLN A 183 -6.69 -7.41 21.11
C GLN A 183 -8.04 -7.10 20.44
N VAL A 184 -8.91 -6.40 21.16
CA VAL A 184 -10.17 -5.90 20.61
C VAL A 184 -9.89 -4.55 19.94
N ASN A 185 -10.08 -4.49 18.62
CA ASN A 185 -9.90 -3.27 17.82
C ASN A 185 -8.51 -2.60 17.99
N PRO A 186 -7.41 -3.34 17.77
CA PRO A 186 -6.06 -2.82 17.93
C PRO A 186 -5.75 -1.76 16.86
N ARG A 187 -5.07 -0.69 17.28
CA ARG A 187 -4.52 0.32 16.36
C ARG A 187 -3.35 -0.26 15.58
N VAL A 188 -3.25 0.12 14.32
CA VAL A 188 -2.13 -0.25 13.44
C VAL A 188 -0.88 0.51 13.84
N PHE A 189 -0.96 1.85 13.81
CA PHE A 189 0.20 2.70 14.01
C PHE A 189 0.50 2.92 15.49
N MET A 190 1.76 2.69 15.85
CA MET A 190 2.31 3.05 17.16
C MET A 190 3.08 4.37 17.06
N THR A 191 3.74 4.60 15.93
CA THR A 191 4.29 5.91 15.55
C THR A 191 3.97 6.22 14.10
N TYR A 192 3.62 7.48 13.81
CA TYR A 192 3.37 8.00 12.47
C TYR A 192 4.07 9.34 12.32
N GLN A 193 5.24 9.36 11.68
CA GLN A 193 6.10 10.53 11.62
C GLN A 193 6.72 10.79 10.23
N PRO A 194 6.00 10.57 9.10
CA PRO A 194 6.51 11.02 7.81
C PRO A 194 6.58 12.55 7.79
N THR A 195 7.68 13.08 7.25
CA THR A 195 7.93 14.52 7.11
C THR A 195 7.71 15.02 5.69
N THR A 196 7.65 14.12 4.71
CA THR A 196 7.35 14.45 3.31
C THR A 196 6.23 13.57 2.76
N THR A 197 5.58 14.00 1.68
CA THR A 197 4.58 13.19 0.97
C THR A 197 5.17 11.88 0.44
N GLU A 198 6.45 11.87 0.03
CA GLU A 198 7.11 10.66 -0.43
C GLU A 198 7.30 9.64 0.70
N GLU A 199 7.78 10.10 1.87
CA GLU A 199 7.88 9.24 3.07
C GLU A 199 6.51 8.69 3.48
N GLU A 200 5.47 9.50 3.38
CA GLU A 200 4.10 9.11 3.67
C GLU A 200 3.59 8.01 2.71
N LEU A 201 3.84 8.15 1.40
CA LEU A 201 3.52 7.11 0.43
C LEU A 201 4.31 5.82 0.66
N ILE A 202 5.59 5.91 1.02
CA ILE A 202 6.42 4.76 1.38
C ILE A 202 5.87 4.05 2.61
N LEU A 203 5.55 4.80 3.67
CA LEU A 203 5.00 4.25 4.90
C LEU A 203 3.67 3.53 4.63
N GLN A 204 2.74 4.20 3.94
CA GLN A 204 1.45 3.64 3.55
C GLN A 204 1.63 2.37 2.70
N ALA A 205 2.50 2.42 1.68
CA ALA A 205 2.72 1.28 0.80
C ALA A 205 3.17 0.02 1.56
N LEU A 206 4.11 0.16 2.51
CA LEU A 206 4.64 -0.96 3.30
C LEU A 206 3.63 -1.46 4.33
N VAL A 207 2.92 -0.54 4.99
CA VAL A 207 1.89 -0.89 5.98
C VAL A 207 0.71 -1.57 5.32
N PHE A 208 0.19 -1.05 4.21
CA PHE A 208 -0.98 -1.62 3.52
C PHE A 208 -0.69 -3.02 2.98
N TYR A 209 0.53 -3.25 2.48
CA TYR A 209 0.96 -4.61 2.12
C TYR A 209 0.97 -5.53 3.34
N THR A 210 1.45 -5.05 4.49
CA THR A 210 1.46 -5.84 5.73
C THR A 210 0.05 -6.19 6.22
N LEU A 211 -0.91 -5.27 6.05
CA LEU A 211 -2.30 -5.46 6.47
C LEU A 211 -3.11 -6.35 5.52
N CYS A 212 -2.93 -6.16 4.20
CA CYS A 212 -3.83 -6.71 3.19
C CYS A 212 -3.18 -7.81 2.32
N GLY A 213 -1.85 -7.90 2.31
CA GLY A 213 -1.10 -8.77 1.40
C GLY A 213 -0.76 -10.16 1.93
N LYS A 214 -1.14 -10.46 3.18
CA LYS A 214 -0.99 -11.78 3.80
C LYS A 214 -2.33 -12.51 3.83
#